data_AF-A0A1Q9D1N0-F1
#
_entry.id   AF-A0A1Q9D1N0-F1
#
_cell.length_a   1.000
_cell.length_b   1.000
_cell.length_c   1.000
_cell.angle_alpha   90.00
_cell.angle_beta   90.00
_cell.angle_gamma   90.00
#
_symmetry.space_group_name_H-M   'P 1'
#
loop_
_entity.id
_entity.type
_entity.pdbx_description
1 polymer ?
#
loop_
_entity_poly.entity_id
_entity_poly.type
_entity_poly.pdbx_seq_one_letter_code
_entity_poly.pdbx_strand_id
1 'polypeptide(L)'
;MSLDVSHIPGEYNKDADMLSRIEGDGCILKALFKIAKAWKDKRDQDPPQVNAPLRMIMLEALLTEMKNRLKLLSENAEAQEMAIKNQWAIRQGDCLYWQFQSWDPATAKVIIHPKREPILMDKVVERIDEALILCRSEGLLHRFHATRPLSEEPKSPQAVFLLQVSLRGEAADNFHGILMTLSECAVWRVMNIRLRPERLQRSQLVKQIEAFLQSLCFVCN
;
A
#
# COMPACT_ATOMS: atom_id res chain seq x y z
N MET A 1 -3.23 0.40 9.99
CA MET A 1 -2.20 0.53 8.91
C MET A 1 -2.81 1.33 7.78
N SER A 2 -2.01 2.14 7.09
CA SER A 2 -2.50 3.00 6.01
C SER A 2 -1.78 2.68 4.71
N LEU A 3 -2.55 2.51 3.65
CA LEU A 3 -2.05 2.29 2.30
C LEU A 3 -2.41 3.51 1.46
N ASP A 4 -1.41 4.29 1.07
CA ASP A 4 -1.62 5.43 0.20
C ASP A 4 -1.45 4.99 -1.25
N VAL A 5 -2.55 4.99 -1.99
CA VAL A 5 -2.59 4.66 -3.42
C VAL A 5 -2.65 5.97 -4.20
N SER A 6 -1.50 6.44 -4.69
CA SER A 6 -1.45 7.65 -5.51
C SER A 6 -1.80 7.35 -6.96
N HIS A 7 -2.70 8.16 -7.53
CA HIS A 7 -2.83 8.33 -8.98
C HIS A 7 -2.12 9.64 -9.32
N ILE A 8 -0.79 9.67 -9.39
CA ILE A 8 -0.03 10.92 -9.57
C ILE A 8 -0.51 11.65 -10.85
N PRO A 9 -1.23 12.78 -10.76
CA PRO A 9 -1.55 13.60 -11.92
C PRO A 9 -0.67 14.84 -11.85
N GLY A 10 0.26 14.97 -12.81
CA GLY A 10 0.92 16.26 -13.04
C GLY A 10 2.42 16.38 -12.72
N GLU A 11 3.11 15.29 -12.39
CA GLU A 11 4.58 15.22 -12.62
C GLU A 11 4.87 13.95 -13.42
N TYR A 12 4.78 14.09 -14.74
CA TYR A 12 5.25 13.10 -15.71
C TYR A 12 6.77 12.91 -15.53
N ASN A 13 7.16 12.04 -14.58
CA ASN A 13 8.45 11.38 -14.71
C ASN A 13 8.28 10.31 -15.79
N LYS A 14 8.85 10.56 -16.98
CA LYS A 14 8.83 9.59 -18.11
C LYS A 14 9.34 8.21 -17.70
N ASP A 15 10.16 8.13 -16.64
CA ASP A 15 10.65 6.87 -16.09
C ASP A 15 9.60 6.12 -15.25
N ALA A 16 8.57 6.77 -14.66
CA ALA A 16 7.48 6.03 -14.01
C ALA A 16 6.50 5.42 -15.03
N ASP A 17 6.43 6.00 -16.23
CA ASP A 17 5.52 5.63 -17.31
C ASP A 17 5.77 4.21 -17.82
N MET A 18 7.03 3.75 -17.84
CA MET A 18 7.35 2.43 -18.38
C MET A 18 7.13 1.29 -17.37
N LEU A 19 7.36 1.51 -16.07
CA LEU A 19 6.92 0.54 -15.04
C LEU A 19 5.39 0.47 -14.93
N SER A 20 4.67 1.54 -15.29
CA SER A 20 3.22 1.48 -15.49
C SER A 20 2.76 0.80 -16.78
N ARG A 21 3.64 0.58 -17.76
CA ARG A 21 3.32 -0.14 -19.02
C ARG A 21 3.46 -1.65 -18.90
N ILE A 22 3.81 -2.16 -17.73
CA ILE A 22 3.68 -3.56 -17.35
C ILE A 22 2.17 -3.87 -17.30
N GLU A 23 1.60 -4.16 -18.46
CA GLU A 23 0.19 -4.38 -18.83
C GLU A 23 -0.89 -3.95 -17.81
N GLY A 24 -1.36 -2.71 -17.96
CA GLY A 24 -2.51 -2.18 -17.22
C GLY A 24 -2.41 -0.66 -17.07
N ASP A 25 -3.52 0.01 -16.77
CA ASP A 25 -3.48 1.43 -16.36
C ASP A 25 -2.55 1.52 -15.14
N GLY A 26 -1.59 2.46 -15.14
CA GLY A 26 -0.47 2.50 -14.20
C GLY A 26 -0.83 2.53 -12.70
N CYS A 27 -2.10 2.74 -12.39
CA CYS A 27 -2.69 2.81 -11.08
C CYS A 27 -3.85 1.80 -10.92
N ILE A 28 -3.76 0.92 -9.92
CA ILE A 28 -4.76 -0.11 -9.60
C ILE A 28 -6.16 0.45 -9.23
N LEU A 29 -6.30 1.75 -8.99
CA LEU A 29 -7.56 2.34 -8.51
C LEU A 29 -8.76 2.07 -9.44
N LYS A 30 -8.57 2.15 -10.76
CA LYS A 30 -9.66 1.85 -11.70
C LYS A 30 -10.08 0.39 -11.64
N ALA A 31 -9.13 -0.53 -11.48
CA ALA A 31 -9.43 -1.95 -11.30
C ALA A 31 -10.18 -2.19 -9.98
N LEU A 32 -9.74 -1.59 -8.87
CA LEU A 32 -10.41 -1.70 -7.58
C LEU A 32 -11.83 -1.11 -7.61
N PHE A 33 -12.04 0.00 -8.32
CA PHE A 33 -13.37 0.57 -8.52
C PHE A 33 -14.28 -0.39 -9.29
N LYS A 34 -13.81 -0.96 -10.40
CA LYS A 34 -14.56 -1.95 -11.20
C LYS A 34 -14.92 -3.19 -10.37
N ILE A 35 -13.98 -3.70 -9.59
CA ILE A 35 -14.20 -4.84 -8.68
C ILE A 35 -15.26 -4.48 -7.63
N ALA A 36 -15.17 -3.31 -7.01
CA ALA A 36 -16.14 -2.86 -6.02
C ALA A 36 -17.55 -2.68 -6.61
N LYS A 37 -17.65 -2.17 -7.84
CA LYS A 37 -18.92 -2.05 -8.56
C LYS A 37 -19.51 -3.43 -8.86
N ALA A 38 -18.73 -4.32 -9.49
CA ALA A 38 -19.18 -5.67 -9.83
C ALA A 38 -19.59 -6.49 -8.60
N TRP A 39 -18.90 -6.32 -7.47
CA TRP A 39 -19.28 -6.96 -6.22
C TRP A 39 -20.62 -6.44 -5.68
N LYS A 40 -20.85 -5.12 -5.73
CA LYS A 40 -22.14 -4.53 -5.33
C LYS A 40 -23.27 -5.02 -6.22
N ASP A 41 -23.05 -5.03 -7.53
CA ASP A 41 -24.05 -5.52 -8.50
C ASP A 41 -24.44 -6.99 -8.21
N LYS A 42 -23.48 -7.86 -7.87
CA LYS A 42 -23.74 -9.25 -7.48
C LYS A 42 -24.41 -9.41 -6.11
N ARG A 43 -24.12 -8.51 -5.16
CA ARG A 43 -24.77 -8.48 -3.85
C ARG A 43 -26.24 -8.10 -3.97
N ASP A 44 -26.56 -7.18 -4.89
CA ASP A 44 -27.89 -6.61 -5.06
C ASP A 44 -28.79 -7.46 -5.99
N GLN A 45 -28.30 -8.59 -6.51
CA GLN A 45 -29.09 -9.62 -7.21
C GLN A 45 -29.96 -10.44 -6.23
N ASP A 46 -31.02 -11.06 -6.75
CA ASP A 46 -31.87 -12.02 -6.02
C ASP A 46 -31.84 -13.40 -6.69
N PRO A 47 -31.25 -14.44 -6.05
CA PRO A 47 -30.55 -14.39 -4.77
C PRO A 47 -29.17 -13.72 -4.86
N PRO A 48 -28.62 -13.18 -3.75
CA PRO A 48 -27.29 -12.60 -3.74
C PRO A 48 -26.19 -13.59 -4.15
N GLN A 49 -25.29 -13.19 -5.04
CA GLN A 49 -24.22 -14.05 -5.58
C GLN A 49 -22.83 -13.68 -5.03
N VAL A 50 -22.75 -13.28 -3.77
CA VAL A 50 -21.49 -12.94 -3.09
C VAL A 50 -21.18 -13.95 -1.99
N ASN A 51 -19.97 -14.50 -2.03
CA ASN A 51 -19.47 -15.51 -1.09
C ASN A 51 -18.37 -14.98 -0.16
N ALA A 52 -17.87 -13.77 -0.41
CA ALA A 52 -16.84 -13.13 0.39
C ALA A 52 -17.11 -11.63 0.53
N PRO A 53 -16.72 -11.00 1.64
CA PRO A 53 -16.90 -9.57 1.85
C PRO A 53 -15.98 -8.75 0.94
N LEU A 54 -16.47 -7.59 0.48
CA LEU A 54 -15.75 -6.70 -0.44
C LEU A 54 -14.30 -6.39 -0.01
N ARG A 55 -14.07 -6.18 1.28
CA ARG A 55 -12.73 -5.91 1.83
C ARG A 55 -11.70 -6.99 1.49
N MET A 56 -12.09 -8.26 1.55
CA MET A 56 -11.21 -9.39 1.25
C MET A 56 -10.90 -9.42 -0.25
N ILE A 57 -11.94 -9.33 -1.08
CA ILE A 57 -11.81 -9.35 -2.54
C ILE A 57 -10.94 -8.20 -3.04
N MET A 58 -11.10 -7.01 -2.48
CA MET A 58 -10.29 -5.85 -2.87
C MET A 58 -8.82 -5.98 -2.45
N LEU A 59 -8.54 -6.50 -1.25
CA LEU A 59 -7.16 -6.72 -0.80
C LEU A 59 -6.48 -7.84 -1.59
N GLU A 60 -7.21 -8.92 -1.86
CA GLU A 60 -6.77 -10.02 -2.69
C GLU A 60 -6.44 -9.55 -4.11
N ALA A 61 -7.31 -8.72 -4.71
CA ALA A 61 -7.05 -8.12 -6.02
C ALA A 61 -5.79 -7.26 -6.04
N LEU A 62 -5.58 -6.44 -5.00
CA LEU A 62 -4.37 -5.63 -4.84
C LEU A 62 -3.10 -6.48 -4.80
N LEU A 63 -3.10 -7.53 -3.97
CA LEU A 63 -1.94 -8.42 -3.82
C LEU A 63 -1.69 -9.27 -5.07
N THR A 64 -2.76 -9.69 -5.75
CA THR A 64 -2.68 -10.44 -7.01
C THR A 64 -2.04 -9.60 -8.11
N GLU A 65 -2.47 -8.34 -8.23
CA GLU A 65 -1.84 -7.40 -9.16
C GLU A 65 -0.35 -7.21 -8.83
N MET A 66 -0.02 -7.04 -7.55
CA MET A 66 1.37 -6.90 -7.13
C MET A 66 2.21 -8.08 -7.58
N LYS A 67 1.72 -9.31 -7.33
CA LYS A 67 2.39 -10.54 -7.76
C LYS A 67 2.60 -10.57 -9.28
N ASN A 68 1.57 -10.24 -10.05
CA ASN A 68 1.64 -10.21 -11.52
C ASN A 68 2.69 -9.21 -12.01
N ARG A 69 2.72 -8.00 -11.46
CA ARG A 69 3.70 -6.99 -11.85
C ARG A 69 5.12 -7.36 -11.44
N LEU A 70 5.31 -8.00 -10.29
CA LEU A 70 6.62 -8.49 -9.86
C LEU A 70 7.13 -9.59 -10.81
N LYS A 71 6.26 -10.50 -11.25
CA LYS A 71 6.61 -11.50 -12.26
C LYS A 71 7.06 -10.85 -13.56
N LEU A 72 6.26 -9.93 -14.10
CA LEU A 72 6.60 -9.23 -15.34
C LEU A 72 7.88 -8.38 -15.20
N LEU A 73 8.11 -7.76 -14.04
CA LEU A 73 9.35 -7.03 -13.75
C LEU A 73 10.57 -7.97 -13.71
N SER A 74 10.42 -9.19 -13.19
CA SER A 74 11.51 -10.17 -13.17
C SER A 74 11.97 -10.60 -14.58
N GLU A 75 11.05 -10.58 -15.54
CA GLU A 75 11.29 -10.94 -16.95
C GLU A 75 11.72 -9.73 -17.80
N ASN A 76 11.65 -8.51 -17.27
CA ASN A 76 11.92 -7.27 -18.00
C ASN A 76 13.15 -6.53 -17.45
N ALA A 77 14.28 -6.66 -18.14
CA ALA A 77 15.54 -6.02 -17.74
C ALA A 77 15.46 -4.49 -17.70
N GLU A 78 14.78 -3.86 -18.66
CA GLU A 78 14.65 -2.40 -18.71
C GLU A 78 13.83 -1.86 -17.53
N ALA A 79 12.77 -2.57 -17.13
CA ALA A 79 12.01 -2.28 -15.92
C ALA A 79 12.87 -2.38 -14.64
N GLN A 80 13.77 -3.37 -14.56
CA GLN A 80 14.69 -3.51 -13.44
C GLN A 80 15.71 -2.37 -13.39
N GLU A 81 16.35 -2.04 -14.51
CA GLU A 81 17.31 -0.94 -14.59
C GLU A 81 16.69 0.40 -14.18
N MET A 82 15.43 0.59 -14.53
CA MET A 82 14.67 1.78 -14.15
C MET A 82 14.33 1.81 -12.66
N ALA A 83 14.00 0.67 -12.05
CA ALA A 83 13.85 0.59 -10.59
C ALA A 83 15.16 0.93 -9.86
N ILE A 84 16.31 0.54 -10.43
CA ILE A 84 17.64 0.89 -9.93
C ILE A 84 17.94 2.38 -10.13
N LYS A 85 17.72 2.92 -11.34
CA LYS A 85 17.88 4.34 -11.69
C LYS A 85 17.08 5.26 -10.76
N ASN A 86 15.87 4.85 -10.40
CA ASN A 86 14.99 5.59 -9.47
C ASN A 86 15.31 5.34 -7.98
N GLN A 87 16.37 4.60 -7.66
CA GLN A 87 16.79 4.25 -6.30
C GLN A 87 15.70 3.50 -5.51
N TRP A 88 14.88 2.70 -6.19
CA TRP A 88 13.89 1.82 -5.55
C TRP A 88 14.49 0.46 -5.25
N ALA A 89 15.41 0.02 -6.10
CA ALA A 89 16.15 -1.21 -5.93
C ALA A 89 17.65 -0.96 -6.07
N ILE A 90 18.43 -1.94 -5.64
CA ILE A 90 19.86 -2.08 -5.96
C ILE A 90 20.10 -3.48 -6.49
N ARG A 91 21.15 -3.64 -7.29
CA ARG A 91 21.62 -4.94 -7.72
C ARG A 91 22.84 -5.35 -6.88
N GLN A 92 22.83 -6.57 -6.35
CA GLN A 92 23.97 -7.19 -5.68
C GLN A 92 24.19 -8.58 -6.29
N GLY A 93 25.28 -8.75 -7.03
CA GLY A 93 25.44 -9.90 -7.91
C GLY A 93 24.34 -9.95 -8.97
N ASP A 94 23.73 -11.12 -9.17
CA ASP A 94 22.61 -11.30 -10.10
C ASP A 94 21.23 -11.02 -9.45
N CYS A 95 21.22 -10.69 -8.15
CA CYS A 95 20.00 -10.53 -7.39
C CYS A 95 19.59 -9.05 -7.26
N LEU A 96 18.27 -8.81 -7.35
CA LEU A 96 17.66 -7.51 -7.12
C LEU A 96 17.18 -7.39 -5.66
N TYR A 97 17.55 -6.29 -5.00
CA TYR A 97 17.14 -5.99 -3.63
C TYR A 97 16.36 -4.67 -3.58
N TRP A 98 15.21 -4.68 -2.93
CA TRP A 98 14.33 -3.52 -2.79
C TRP A 98 14.69 -2.69 -1.57
N GLN A 99 14.90 -1.40 -1.79
CA GLN A 99 15.23 -0.46 -0.73
C GLN A 99 13.99 -0.06 0.06
N PHE A 100 14.18 0.35 1.30
CA PHE A 100 13.14 1.00 2.10
C PHE A 100 13.23 2.52 1.95
N GLN A 101 12.10 3.21 2.02
CA GLN A 101 12.01 4.66 1.85
C GLN A 101 11.38 5.33 3.07
N SER A 102 11.96 6.44 3.50
CA SER A 102 11.40 7.28 4.57
C SER A 102 11.21 8.71 4.09
N TRP A 103 10.32 9.44 4.76
CA TRP A 103 10.17 10.87 4.52
C TRP A 103 11.10 11.63 5.45
N ASP A 104 11.98 12.45 4.88
CA ASP A 104 12.76 13.41 5.63
C ASP A 104 11.98 14.74 5.73
N PRO A 105 11.51 15.12 6.93
CA PRO A 105 10.78 16.36 7.11
C PRO A 105 11.65 17.60 6.92
N ALA A 106 12.97 17.52 7.12
CA ALA A 106 13.87 18.67 7.01
C ALA A 106 14.06 19.09 5.55
N THR A 107 14.23 18.11 4.65
CA THR A 107 14.42 18.37 3.22
C THR A 107 13.14 18.26 2.40
N ALA A 108 12.02 17.88 3.04
CA ALA A 108 10.74 17.59 2.39
C ALA A 108 10.88 16.63 1.21
N LYS A 109 11.69 15.58 1.38
CA LYS A 109 12.00 14.62 0.32
C LYS A 109 11.92 13.18 0.82
N VAL A 110 11.74 12.29 -0.13
CA VAL A 110 11.81 10.85 0.10
C VAL A 110 13.29 10.46 0.05
N ILE A 111 13.77 9.86 1.13
CA ILE A 111 15.14 9.36 1.25
C ILE A 111 15.13 7.83 1.41
N ILE A 112 16.28 7.20 1.14
CA ILE A 112 16.51 5.81 1.51
C ILE A 112 16.42 5.69 3.04
N HIS A 113 15.73 4.68 3.54
CA HIS A 113 15.50 4.51 4.96
C HIS A 113 16.83 4.23 5.67
N PRO A 114 17.26 5.08 6.63
CA PRO A 114 18.62 5.07 7.16
C PRO A 114 18.96 3.83 8.01
N LYS A 115 17.94 3.11 8.49
CA LYS A 115 18.09 1.97 9.41
C LYS A 115 17.62 0.63 8.87
N ARG A 116 17.10 0.58 7.64
CA ARG A 116 16.48 -0.65 7.11
C ARG A 116 17.26 -1.11 5.90
N GLU A 117 17.77 -2.33 6.00
CA GLU A 117 18.50 -2.96 4.92
C GLU A 117 17.57 -3.35 3.78
N PRO A 118 18.03 -3.28 2.52
CA PRO A 118 17.25 -3.74 1.37
C PRO A 118 16.82 -5.21 1.48
N ILE A 119 15.64 -5.53 0.95
CA ILE A 119 15.07 -6.88 0.98
C ILE A 119 15.19 -7.56 -0.39
N LEU A 120 15.64 -8.82 -0.42
CA LEU A 120 15.76 -9.60 -1.65
C LEU A 120 14.40 -9.75 -2.36
N MET A 121 14.39 -9.64 -3.70
CA MET A 121 13.18 -9.81 -4.52
C MET A 121 12.42 -11.10 -4.22
N ASP A 122 13.11 -12.23 -4.15
CA ASP A 122 12.49 -13.53 -3.86
C ASP A 122 11.78 -13.53 -2.51
N LYS A 123 12.38 -12.86 -1.51
CA LYS A 123 11.75 -12.71 -0.20
C LYS A 123 10.50 -11.84 -0.27
N VAL A 124 10.49 -10.80 -1.09
CA VAL A 124 9.29 -9.99 -1.32
C VAL A 124 8.18 -10.83 -1.95
N VAL A 125 8.50 -11.63 -2.98
CA VAL A 125 7.53 -12.51 -3.64
C VAL A 125 6.97 -13.54 -2.67
N GLU A 126 7.82 -14.19 -1.87
CA GLU A 126 7.41 -15.12 -0.81
C GLU A 126 6.40 -14.46 0.16
N ARG A 127 6.69 -13.24 0.61
CA ARG A 127 5.81 -12.49 1.54
C ARG A 127 4.48 -12.10 0.89
N ILE A 128 4.45 -11.76 -0.40
CA ILE A 128 3.21 -11.47 -1.12
C ILE A 128 2.37 -12.75 -1.30
N ASP A 129 3.00 -13.88 -1.55
CA ASP A 129 2.33 -15.17 -1.67
C ASP A 129 1.72 -15.65 -0.35
N GLU A 130 2.47 -15.53 0.75
CA GLU A 130 1.95 -15.76 2.10
C GLU A 130 0.76 -14.83 2.40
N ALA A 131 0.85 -13.54 2.03
CA ALA A 131 -0.23 -12.57 2.23
C ALA A 131 -1.49 -12.92 1.45
N LEU A 132 -1.36 -13.41 0.21
CA LEU A 132 -2.49 -13.85 -0.62
C LEU A 132 -3.24 -15.04 -0.02
N ILE A 133 -2.53 -15.96 0.63
CA ILE A 133 -3.14 -17.09 1.33
C ILE A 133 -3.85 -16.59 2.59
N LEU A 134 -3.15 -15.82 3.42
CA LEU A 134 -3.64 -15.37 4.71
C LEU A 134 -4.84 -14.44 4.59
N CYS A 135 -4.88 -13.52 3.60
CA CYS A 135 -5.94 -12.52 3.48
C CYS A 135 -7.36 -13.10 3.28
N ARG A 136 -7.45 -14.38 2.90
CA ARG A 136 -8.71 -15.15 2.78
C ARG A 136 -9.18 -15.77 4.10
N SER A 137 -8.38 -15.70 5.16
CA SER A 137 -8.72 -16.26 6.48
C SER A 137 -9.88 -15.50 7.11
N GLU A 138 -10.87 -16.24 7.61
CA GLU A 138 -12.00 -15.67 8.31
C GLU A 138 -11.54 -14.91 9.58
N GLY A 139 -12.17 -13.77 9.86
CA GLY A 139 -11.84 -12.95 11.03
C GLY A 139 -10.52 -12.17 10.95
N LEU A 140 -9.65 -12.45 9.97
CA LEU A 140 -8.36 -11.76 9.83
C LEU A 140 -8.53 -10.29 9.44
N LEU A 141 -9.29 -10.01 8.39
CA LEU A 141 -9.42 -8.67 7.83
C LEU A 141 -10.63 -7.95 8.41
N HIS A 142 -10.40 -6.88 9.18
CA HIS A 142 -11.45 -6.04 9.74
C HIS A 142 -11.81 -4.88 8.81
N ARG A 143 -10.82 -4.28 8.14
CA ARG A 143 -11.02 -3.11 7.28
C ARG A 143 -10.06 -3.13 6.09
N PHE A 144 -10.61 -2.90 4.90
CA PHE A 144 -9.87 -2.49 3.72
C PHE A 144 -10.80 -1.65 2.85
N HIS A 145 -10.72 -0.32 2.98
CA HIS A 145 -11.53 0.60 2.20
C HIS A 145 -10.81 1.93 2.00
N ALA A 146 -11.17 2.64 0.93
CA ALA A 146 -10.73 4.00 0.70
C ALA A 146 -11.36 4.96 1.73
N THR A 147 -10.61 5.98 2.17
CA THR A 147 -11.09 7.05 3.07
C THR A 147 -12.06 8.01 2.36
N ARG A 148 -12.00 8.05 1.04
CA ARG A 148 -12.93 8.77 0.16
C ARG A 148 -13.57 7.76 -0.80
N PRO A 149 -14.84 7.93 -1.20
CA PRO A 149 -15.46 7.05 -2.18
C PRO A 149 -14.64 6.98 -3.47
N LEU A 150 -14.44 5.76 -3.97
CA LEU A 150 -13.84 5.55 -5.28
C LEU A 150 -14.83 5.98 -6.36
N SER A 151 -14.35 6.69 -7.36
CA SER A 151 -15.10 7.11 -8.55
C SER A 151 -14.37 6.66 -9.81
N GLU A 152 -15.13 6.51 -10.89
CA GLU A 152 -14.60 6.18 -12.22
C GLU A 152 -13.61 7.24 -12.72
N GLU A 153 -13.94 8.50 -12.46
CA GLU A 153 -13.06 9.65 -12.59
C GLU A 153 -12.62 10.13 -11.19
N PRO A 154 -11.42 9.76 -10.72
CA PRO A 154 -10.95 10.18 -9.40
C PRO A 154 -10.76 11.70 -9.37
N LYS A 155 -11.50 12.38 -8.49
CA LYS A 155 -11.36 13.84 -8.28
C LYS A 155 -10.06 14.22 -7.57
N SER A 156 -9.40 13.25 -6.94
CA SER A 156 -8.17 13.46 -6.18
C SER A 156 -6.98 12.74 -6.82
N PRO A 157 -5.78 13.34 -6.74
CA PRO A 157 -4.52 12.76 -7.22
C PRO A 157 -4.11 11.49 -6.45
N GLN A 158 -4.78 11.21 -5.34
CA GLN A 158 -4.42 10.12 -4.45
C GLN A 158 -5.67 9.65 -3.71
N ALA A 159 -5.73 8.35 -3.49
CA ALA A 159 -6.67 7.71 -2.60
C ALA A 159 -5.91 7.09 -1.43
N VAL A 160 -6.42 7.28 -0.22
CA VAL A 160 -5.86 6.66 0.98
C VAL A 160 -6.77 5.52 1.37
N PHE A 161 -6.21 4.35 1.63
CA PHE A 161 -6.91 3.16 2.10
C PHE A 161 -6.53 2.87 3.53
N LEU A 162 -7.52 2.50 4.34
CA LEU A 162 -7.31 2.03 5.70
C LEU A 162 -7.32 0.50 5.71
N LEU A 163 -6.21 -0.08 6.19
CA LEU A 163 -6.05 -1.52 6.40
C LEU A 163 -6.02 -1.81 7.91
N GLN A 164 -7.01 -2.55 8.38
CA GLN A 164 -7.08 -3.04 9.76
C GLN A 164 -7.23 -4.56 9.75
N VAL A 165 -6.38 -5.22 10.52
CA VAL A 165 -6.29 -6.67 10.64
C VAL A 165 -6.43 -7.06 12.10
N SER A 166 -6.84 -8.29 12.35
CA SER A 166 -6.83 -8.91 13.67
C SER A 166 -5.41 -8.91 14.25
N LEU A 167 -5.33 -9.00 15.57
CA LEU A 167 -4.09 -9.26 16.33
C LEU A 167 -4.20 -10.57 17.12
N ARG A 168 -5.19 -11.41 16.78
CA ARG A 168 -5.49 -12.65 17.48
C ARG A 168 -5.34 -13.83 16.52
N GLY A 169 -4.52 -14.79 16.94
CA GLY A 169 -4.28 -16.03 16.22
C GLY A 169 -3.06 -15.95 15.30
N GLU A 170 -2.49 -17.11 15.00
CA GLU A 170 -1.25 -17.25 14.25
C GLU A 170 -1.33 -16.60 12.85
N ALA A 171 -2.45 -16.78 12.15
CA ALA A 171 -2.66 -16.15 10.84
C ALA A 171 -2.60 -14.61 10.91
N ALA A 172 -3.08 -14.03 12.01
CA ALA A 172 -3.06 -12.59 12.24
C ALA A 172 -1.65 -12.07 12.54
N ASP A 173 -0.91 -12.79 13.38
CA ASP A 173 0.48 -12.46 13.71
C ASP A 173 1.38 -12.54 12.47
N ASN A 174 1.21 -13.60 11.67
CA ASN A 174 1.95 -13.77 10.41
C ASN A 174 1.62 -12.67 9.41
N PHE A 175 0.33 -12.36 9.20
CA PHE A 175 -0.07 -11.31 8.27
C PHE A 175 0.41 -9.93 8.71
N HIS A 176 0.33 -9.63 10.01
CA HIS A 176 0.88 -8.41 10.58
C HIS A 176 2.41 -8.32 10.36
N GLY A 177 3.14 -9.43 10.60
CA GLY A 177 4.57 -9.51 10.35
C GLY A 177 4.95 -9.25 8.88
N ILE A 178 4.16 -9.77 7.93
CA ILE A 178 4.33 -9.49 6.50
C ILE A 178 4.13 -8.00 6.20
N LEU A 179 3.05 -7.41 6.71
CA LEU A 179 2.76 -6.01 6.47
C LEU A 179 3.84 -5.09 7.06
N MET A 180 4.38 -5.42 8.23
CA MET A 180 5.51 -4.70 8.82
C MET A 180 6.79 -4.88 8.01
N THR A 181 7.08 -6.09 7.54
CA THR A 181 8.24 -6.40 6.68
C THR A 181 8.20 -5.59 5.39
N LEU A 182 7.04 -5.52 4.73
CA LEU A 182 6.89 -4.82 3.46
C LEU A 182 6.52 -3.33 3.63
N SER A 183 6.22 -2.87 4.83
CA SER A 183 5.94 -1.46 5.09
C SER A 183 7.11 -0.59 4.64
N GLU A 184 6.82 0.56 4.04
CA GLU A 184 7.83 1.52 3.55
C GLU A 184 8.80 0.96 2.50
N CYS A 185 8.61 -0.27 2.01
CA CYS A 185 9.42 -0.85 0.94
C CYS A 185 9.14 -0.14 -0.38
N ALA A 186 10.17 0.16 -1.15
CA ALA A 186 10.03 0.79 -2.46
C ALA A 186 9.39 -0.14 -3.50
N VAL A 187 9.23 -1.44 -3.20
CA VAL A 187 8.55 -2.40 -4.08
C VAL A 187 7.13 -1.96 -4.44
N TRP A 188 6.42 -1.29 -3.52
CA TRP A 188 5.07 -0.77 -3.76
C TRP A 188 5.01 0.29 -4.88
N ARG A 189 6.15 0.88 -5.27
CA ARG A 189 6.24 1.83 -6.39
C ARG A 189 5.90 1.21 -7.73
N VAL A 190 6.03 -0.11 -7.86
CA VAL A 190 5.59 -0.87 -9.05
C VAL A 190 4.08 -0.69 -9.34
N MET A 191 3.29 -0.41 -8.29
CA MET A 191 1.85 -0.09 -8.42
C MET A 191 1.53 1.38 -8.15
N ASN A 192 2.53 2.25 -8.00
CA ASN A 192 2.37 3.64 -7.53
C ASN A 192 1.72 3.75 -6.14
N ILE A 193 2.09 2.84 -5.23
CA ILE A 193 1.54 2.74 -3.87
C ILE A 193 2.62 3.00 -2.83
N ARG A 194 2.21 3.45 -1.65
CA ARG A 194 3.00 3.37 -0.42
C ARG A 194 2.20 2.70 0.69
N LEU A 195 2.74 1.61 1.21
CA LEU A 195 2.27 1.02 2.46
C LEU A 195 3.01 1.67 3.63
N ARG A 196 2.27 2.17 4.63
CA ARG A 196 2.84 2.76 5.82
C ARG A 196 2.15 2.25 7.09
N PRO A 197 2.90 2.02 8.18
CA PRO A 197 2.29 1.81 9.48
C PRO A 197 1.49 3.06 9.85
N GLU A 198 0.33 2.84 10.48
CA GLU A 198 -0.43 3.96 10.99
C GLU A 198 0.33 4.56 12.16
N ARG A 199 0.75 5.82 12.03
CA ARG A 199 1.42 6.51 13.12
C ARG A 199 0.35 6.86 14.14
N LEU A 200 0.54 6.45 15.39
CA LEU A 200 -0.19 6.98 16.54
C LEU A 200 0.19 8.45 16.74
N GLN A 201 -0.20 9.32 15.82
CA GLN A 201 -0.17 10.74 16.07
C GLN A 201 -1.37 11.06 16.95
N ARG A 202 -1.11 11.79 18.05
CA ARG A 202 -2.18 12.39 18.85
C ARG A 202 -3.15 13.10 17.90
N SER A 203 -4.44 12.82 18.04
CA SER A 203 -5.45 13.48 17.21
C SER A 203 -5.33 15.00 17.36
N GLN A 204 -5.74 15.76 16.35
CA GLN A 204 -5.74 17.22 16.46
C GLN A 204 -6.55 17.69 17.67
N LEU A 205 -7.61 16.97 18.01
CA LEU A 205 -8.40 17.20 19.21
C LEU A 205 -7.57 17.02 20.49
N VAL A 206 -6.79 15.94 20.61
CA VAL A 206 -5.90 15.73 21.77
C VAL A 206 -4.84 16.83 21.86
N LYS A 207 -4.27 17.26 20.71
CA LYS A 207 -3.33 18.38 20.68
C LYS A 207 -3.98 19.70 21.12
N GLN A 208 -5.23 19.94 20.72
CA GLN A 208 -6.00 21.12 21.14
C GLN A 208 -6.37 21.08 22.63
N ILE A 209 -6.77 19.92 23.15
CA ILE A 209 -7.03 19.72 24.59
C ILE A 209 -5.75 19.97 25.38
N GLU A 210 -4.62 19.43 24.94
CA GLU A 210 -3.32 19.65 25.60
C GLU A 210 -2.93 21.13 25.61
N ALA A 211 -3.07 21.83 24.47
CA ALA A 211 -2.80 23.26 24.38
C ALA A 211 -3.72 24.08 25.30
N PHE A 212 -5.00 23.71 25.39
CA PHE A 212 -5.97 24.36 26.27
C PHE A 212 -5.67 24.12 27.75
N LEU A 213 -5.32 22.90 28.14
CA LEU A 213 -4.94 22.59 29.53
C LEU A 213 -3.64 23.31 29.93
N GLN A 214 -2.67 23.40 29.02
CA GLN A 214 -1.44 24.14 29.26
C GLN A 214 -1.69 25.63 29.45
N SER A 215 -2.58 26.25 28.65
CA SER A 215 -2.90 27.68 28.81
C SER A 215 -3.61 27.99 30.13
N LEU A 216 -4.42 27.06 30.66
CA LEU A 216 -5.05 27.20 31.98
C LEU A 216 -4.02 27.14 33.11
N CYS A 217 -3.00 26.28 33.01
CA CYS A 217 -1.94 26.19 34.02
C CYS A 217 -1.05 27.45 34.10
N PHE A 218 -0.92 28.21 33.00
CA PHE A 218 -0.19 29.49 32.99
C PHE A 218 -0.95 30.66 33.63
N VAL A 219 -2.27 30.54 33.81
CA VAL A 219 -3.11 31.59 34.41
C VAL A 219 -3.19 31.47 35.94
N CYS A 220 -2.63 30.41 36.53
CA CYS A 220 -2.64 30.16 37.98
C CYS A 220 -1.30 30.41 38.69
N ASN A 221 -0.36 31.15 38.08
CA ASN A 221 0.85 31.67 38.74
C ASN A 221 0.86 33.20 38.72
#